data_AF-A0A645HN31-F1
#
_entry.id   AF-A0A645HN31-F1
#
_cell.length_a   1.000
_cell.length_b   1.000
_cell.length_c   1.000
_cell.angle_alpha   90.00
_cell.angle_beta   90.00
_cell.angle_gamma   90.00
#
_symmetry.space_group_name_H-M   'P 1'
#
loop_
_entity.id
_entity.type
_entity.pdbx_description
1 polymer ?
#
loop_
_entity_poly.entity_id
_entity_poly.type
_entity_poly.pdbx_seq_one_letter_code
_entity_poly.pdbx_strand_id
1 'polypeptide(L)'
;MRAQLKSAVGETSGHDLKQLLNEKQEVWELQVEEYTIPNSSAMAGKRIGELALRRRLGCSIASIDRHGVAIVNPSAEVVLYPQDKLLLLGSAEQIDRAIAEFGAARSDAGGVLQELSLETLRVPQHSPVTGKTLLELDLLRLWGVQVAGIQRQGKRILTPSGNDKLEADDTLLILGTTAQINAFEAWLNGSPAPGAN
;
A
#
# COMPACT_ATOMS: atom_id res chain seq x y z
N MET A 1 3.29 19.09 40.60
CA MET A 1 2.64 19.11 39.27
C MET A 1 3.56 18.42 38.27
N ARG A 2 3.47 17.09 38.14
CA ARG A 2 4.22 16.25 37.20
C ARG A 2 3.20 15.35 36.51
N ALA A 3 2.83 15.66 35.27
CA ALA A 3 1.96 14.82 34.46
C ALA A 3 2.82 13.74 33.79
N GLN A 4 2.53 12.48 34.12
CA GLN A 4 3.14 11.32 33.45
C GLN A 4 2.40 11.07 32.13
N LEU A 5 3.11 11.21 31.01
CA LEU A 5 2.73 10.62 29.73
C LEU A 5 2.92 9.11 29.84
N LYS A 6 1.81 8.36 29.86
CA LYS A 6 1.81 6.92 29.57
C LYS A 6 1.71 6.77 28.05
N SER A 7 2.84 6.42 27.43
CA SER A 7 2.89 5.93 26.06
C SER A 7 2.19 4.57 26.00
N ALA A 8 1.00 4.54 25.40
CA ALA A 8 0.31 3.31 25.05
C ALA A 8 0.97 2.75 23.78
N VAL A 9 1.87 1.79 23.97
CA VAL A 9 2.34 0.88 22.93
C VAL A 9 1.40 -0.31 22.91
N GLY A 10 0.87 -0.63 21.73
CA GLY A 10 0.29 -1.93 21.41
C GLY A 10 -1.25 -1.99 21.49
N GLU A 11 -1.84 -2.70 20.51
CA GLU A 11 -3.26 -3.08 20.40
C GLU A 11 -4.20 -2.15 19.62
N THR A 12 -3.76 -1.64 18.47
CA THR A 12 -4.68 -1.15 17.43
C THR A 12 -5.05 -2.35 16.53
N SER A 13 -6.10 -3.08 16.93
CA SER A 13 -6.61 -4.27 16.24
C SER A 13 -7.11 -3.93 14.83
N GLY A 14 -7.11 -4.89 13.89
CA GLY A 14 -7.50 -4.72 12.47
C GLY A 14 -8.92 -4.17 12.19
N HIS A 15 -9.67 -3.84 13.23
CA HIS A 15 -10.90 -3.04 13.18
C HIS A 15 -10.62 -1.58 12.79
N ASP A 16 -9.53 -0.98 13.25
CA ASP A 16 -9.20 0.42 12.96
C ASP A 16 -8.83 0.64 11.50
N LEU A 17 -8.16 -0.32 10.84
CA LEU A 17 -7.95 -0.22 9.39
C LEU A 17 -9.20 -0.46 8.58
N LYS A 18 -10.08 -1.40 8.95
CA LYS A 18 -11.35 -1.55 8.24
C LYS A 18 -12.17 -0.27 8.30
N GLN A 19 -12.14 0.42 9.44
CA GLN A 19 -12.82 1.70 9.62
C GLN A 19 -12.13 2.85 8.88
N LEU A 20 -10.81 2.97 8.96
CA LEU A 20 -10.05 3.96 8.18
C LEU A 20 -10.17 3.68 6.68
N LEU A 21 -10.17 2.42 6.26
CA LEU A 21 -10.45 2.02 4.89
C LEU A 21 -11.87 2.38 4.51
N ASN A 22 -12.87 2.26 5.40
CA ASN A 22 -14.24 2.69 5.12
C ASN A 22 -14.33 4.21 4.96
N GLU A 23 -13.70 4.99 5.85
CA GLU A 23 -13.64 6.45 5.75
C GLU A 23 -12.86 6.90 4.50
N LYS A 24 -11.73 6.24 4.19
CA LYS A 24 -10.92 6.51 3.01
C LYS A 24 -11.56 5.92 1.73
N GLN A 25 -12.45 4.92 1.82
CA GLN A 25 -13.26 4.41 0.72
C GLN A 25 -14.22 5.51 0.24
N GLU A 26 -14.86 6.23 1.17
CA GLU A 26 -15.74 7.35 0.84
C GLU A 26 -14.97 8.55 0.26
N VAL A 27 -13.73 8.76 0.71
CA VAL A 27 -12.92 9.91 0.25
C VAL A 27 -12.10 9.60 -1.01
N TRP A 28 -11.60 8.39 -1.19
CA TRP A 28 -10.67 8.03 -2.29
C TRP A 28 -11.23 7.01 -3.26
N GLU A 29 -12.42 6.43 -3.04
CA GLU A 29 -12.96 5.32 -3.84
C GLU A 29 -12.01 4.11 -3.92
N LEU A 30 -11.17 3.95 -2.89
CA LEU A 30 -10.16 2.91 -2.78
C LEU A 30 -10.63 1.80 -1.85
N GLN A 31 -10.67 0.58 -2.34
CA GLN A 31 -11.05 -0.61 -1.59
C GLN A 31 -9.87 -1.55 -1.37
N VAL A 32 -10.05 -2.42 -0.39
CA VAL A 32 -9.13 -3.50 -0.07
C VAL A 32 -9.91 -4.80 0.05
N GLU A 33 -9.44 -5.84 -0.62
CA GLU A 33 -10.06 -7.17 -0.58
C GLU A 33 -9.01 -8.27 -0.49
N GLU A 34 -9.27 -9.29 0.33
CA GLU A 34 -8.39 -10.46 0.44
C GLU A 34 -8.77 -11.52 -0.59
N TYR A 35 -7.76 -11.99 -1.32
CA TYR A 35 -7.86 -13.05 -2.31
C TYR A 35 -6.91 -14.19 -1.95
N THR A 36 -7.44 -15.40 -1.74
CA THR A 36 -6.60 -16.57 -1.45
C THR A 36 -6.28 -17.30 -2.75
N ILE A 37 -5.00 -17.52 -3.07
CA ILE A 37 -4.60 -18.24 -4.28
C ILE A 37 -5.01 -19.72 -4.18
N PRO A 38 -5.92 -20.22 -5.05
CA PRO A 38 -6.28 -21.64 -5.06
C PRO A 38 -5.11 -22.54 -5.48
N ASN A 39 -5.14 -23.81 -5.05
CA ASN A 39 -4.13 -24.81 -5.44
C ASN A 39 -4.05 -25.04 -6.96
N SER A 40 -5.15 -24.80 -7.67
CA SER A 40 -5.25 -24.92 -9.13
C SER A 40 -4.95 -23.61 -9.88
N SER A 41 -4.53 -22.54 -9.19
CA SER A 41 -4.36 -21.22 -9.81
C SER A 41 -3.23 -21.19 -10.83
N ALA A 42 -3.52 -20.63 -12.01
CA ALA A 42 -2.51 -20.35 -13.03
C ALA A 42 -1.54 -19.21 -12.66
N MET A 43 -1.75 -18.56 -11.51
CA MET A 43 -0.84 -17.57 -10.93
C MET A 43 0.24 -18.20 -10.05
N ALA A 44 0.00 -19.42 -9.57
CA ALA A 44 0.96 -20.12 -8.71
C ALA A 44 2.29 -20.32 -9.45
N GLY A 45 3.39 -20.01 -8.77
CA GLY A 45 4.75 -20.07 -9.31
C GLY A 45 5.17 -18.86 -10.14
N LYS A 46 4.28 -17.91 -10.43
CA LYS A 46 4.62 -16.66 -11.13
C LYS A 46 5.08 -15.59 -10.16
N ARG A 47 5.94 -14.68 -10.63
CA ARG A 47 6.28 -13.45 -9.92
C ARG A 47 5.16 -12.42 -10.05
N ILE A 48 5.02 -11.55 -9.05
CA ILE A 48 4.05 -10.44 -9.08
C ILE A 48 4.21 -9.60 -10.36
N GLY A 49 5.45 -9.30 -10.75
CA GLY A 49 5.75 -8.50 -11.94
C GLY A 49 5.22 -9.10 -13.24
N GLU A 50 5.20 -10.44 -13.35
CA GLU A 50 4.73 -11.14 -14.54
C GLU A 50 3.21 -10.98 -14.75
N LEU A 51 2.47 -10.81 -13.66
CA LEU A 51 1.02 -10.59 -13.71
C LEU A 51 0.66 -9.21 -14.23
N ALA A 52 1.57 -8.24 -14.08
CA ALA A 52 1.41 -6.84 -14.47
C ALA A 52 0.09 -6.20 -13.98
N LEU A 53 -0.33 -6.53 -12.75
CA LEU A 53 -1.64 -6.19 -12.18
C LEU A 53 -1.98 -4.70 -12.29
N ARG A 54 -1.05 -3.82 -11.89
CA ARG A 54 -1.27 -2.37 -11.94
C ARG A 54 -1.57 -1.88 -13.35
N ARG A 55 -0.83 -2.38 -14.34
CA ARG A 55 -0.98 -1.98 -15.75
C ARG A 55 -2.22 -2.58 -16.40
N ARG A 56 -2.53 -3.85 -16.11
CA ARG A 56 -3.60 -4.61 -16.78
C ARG A 56 -4.96 -4.42 -16.14
N LEU A 57 -5.00 -4.40 -14.81
CA LEU A 57 -6.23 -4.47 -14.03
C LEU A 57 -6.47 -3.22 -13.20
N GLY A 58 -5.45 -2.38 -13.00
CA GLY A 58 -5.52 -1.15 -12.21
C GLY A 58 -5.44 -1.38 -10.71
N CYS A 59 -5.25 -2.62 -10.26
CA CYS A 59 -5.08 -2.97 -8.85
C CYS A 59 -3.62 -3.31 -8.52
N SER A 60 -3.30 -3.35 -7.23
CA SER A 60 -1.99 -3.75 -6.73
C SER A 60 -2.10 -4.72 -5.56
N ILE A 61 -1.01 -5.42 -5.25
CA ILE A 61 -0.92 -6.24 -4.04
C ILE A 61 -0.27 -5.37 -2.95
N ALA A 62 -1.03 -5.11 -1.90
CA ALA A 62 -0.61 -4.38 -0.70
C ALA A 62 0.23 -5.27 0.24
N SER A 63 -0.19 -6.52 0.41
CA SER A 63 0.55 -7.51 1.19
C SER A 63 0.25 -8.93 0.73
N ILE A 64 1.16 -9.84 1.10
CA ILE A 64 0.95 -11.28 0.99
C ILE A 64 1.04 -11.86 2.40
N ASP A 65 0.01 -12.55 2.86
CA ASP A 65 0.14 -13.45 4.01
C ASP A 65 0.47 -14.84 3.53
N ARG A 66 1.62 -15.32 4.02
CA ARG A 66 2.09 -16.66 3.79
C ARG A 66 2.16 -17.39 5.12
N HIS A 67 1.13 -18.16 5.41
CA HIS A 67 1.01 -18.95 6.64
C HIS A 67 1.13 -18.10 7.92
N GLY A 68 0.50 -16.92 7.94
CA GLY A 68 0.54 -16.01 9.10
C GLY A 68 1.74 -15.07 9.15
N VAL A 69 2.63 -15.12 8.15
CA VAL A 69 3.73 -14.16 7.99
C VAL A 69 3.38 -13.18 6.87
N ALA A 70 3.23 -11.91 7.23
CA ALA A 70 2.91 -10.85 6.28
C ALA A 70 4.17 -10.33 5.57
N ILE A 71 4.18 -10.44 4.24
CA ILE A 71 5.09 -9.72 3.34
C ILE A 71 4.38 -8.42 2.95
N VAL A 72 4.67 -7.36 3.69
CA VAL A 72 4.16 -6.01 3.42
C VAL A 72 4.84 -5.44 2.19
N ASN A 73 4.06 -4.79 1.32
CA ASN A 73 4.57 -4.04 0.17
C ASN A 73 5.51 -4.90 -0.71
N PRO A 74 5.03 -6.07 -1.19
CA PRO A 74 5.89 -7.05 -1.87
C PRO A 74 6.45 -6.49 -3.19
N SER A 75 7.72 -6.78 -3.46
CA SER A 75 8.36 -6.38 -4.71
C SER A 75 7.87 -7.22 -5.89
N ALA A 76 8.07 -6.72 -7.11
CA ALA A 76 7.71 -7.42 -8.34
C ALA A 76 8.38 -8.80 -8.49
N GLU A 77 9.49 -9.03 -7.78
CA GLU A 77 10.29 -10.26 -7.82
C GLU A 77 9.72 -11.38 -6.95
N VAL A 78 8.78 -11.07 -6.04
CA VAL A 78 8.19 -12.05 -5.14
C VAL A 78 7.39 -13.08 -5.95
N VAL A 79 7.68 -14.36 -5.72
CA VAL A 79 6.95 -15.49 -6.30
C VAL A 79 5.73 -15.81 -5.45
N LEU A 80 4.60 -15.99 -6.12
CA LEU A 80 3.32 -16.36 -5.53
C LEU A 80 3.19 -17.89 -5.42
N TYR A 81 2.66 -18.38 -4.31
CA TYR A 81 2.41 -19.80 -4.08
C TYR A 81 0.93 -20.08 -3.79
N PRO A 82 0.47 -21.32 -3.98
CA PRO A 82 -0.84 -21.73 -3.49
C PRO A 82 -1.04 -21.39 -2.01
N GLN A 83 -2.26 -21.04 -1.65
CA GLN A 83 -2.67 -20.61 -0.31
C GLN A 83 -2.08 -19.28 0.18
N ASP A 84 -1.25 -18.59 -0.62
CA ASP A 84 -0.93 -17.19 -0.34
C ASP A 84 -2.23 -16.37 -0.31
N LYS A 85 -2.38 -15.53 0.70
CA LYS A 85 -3.48 -14.58 0.79
C LYS A 85 -2.99 -13.21 0.34
N LEU A 86 -3.52 -12.75 -0.77
CA LEU A 86 -3.16 -11.48 -1.38
C LEU A 86 -4.14 -10.42 -0.87
N LEU A 87 -3.60 -9.34 -0.33
CA LEU A 87 -4.39 -8.15 -0.06
C LEU A 87 -4.38 -7.28 -1.31
N LEU A 88 -5.48 -7.28 -2.06
CA LEU A 88 -5.66 -6.48 -3.27
C LEU A 88 -6.11 -5.07 -2.90
N LEU A 89 -5.53 -4.08 -3.58
CA LEU A 89 -5.78 -2.65 -3.39
C LEU A 89 -6.14 -2.01 -4.73
N GLY A 90 -7.28 -1.33 -4.78
CA GLY A 90 -7.80 -0.65 -5.98
C GLY A 90 -9.25 -0.23 -5.80
N SER A 91 -9.88 0.35 -6.82
CA SER A 91 -11.35 0.54 -6.83
C SER A 91 -12.08 -0.80 -6.87
N ALA A 92 -13.37 -0.79 -6.49
CA ALA A 92 -14.24 -1.97 -6.52
C ALA A 92 -14.19 -2.69 -7.87
N GLU A 93 -14.36 -1.93 -8.96
CA GLU A 93 -14.34 -2.48 -10.33
C GLU A 93 -12.99 -3.11 -10.69
N GLN A 94 -11.88 -2.49 -10.27
CA GLN A 94 -10.53 -3.02 -10.54
C GLN A 94 -10.29 -4.34 -9.80
N ILE A 95 -10.74 -4.43 -8.54
CA ILE A 95 -10.64 -5.65 -7.73
C ILE A 95 -11.54 -6.75 -8.30
N ASP A 96 -12.78 -6.44 -8.64
CA ASP A 96 -13.71 -7.41 -9.24
C ASP A 96 -13.18 -7.99 -10.54
N ARG A 97 -12.60 -7.17 -11.42
CA ARG A 97 -11.94 -7.65 -12.65
C ARG A 97 -10.76 -8.55 -12.37
N ALA A 98 -9.96 -8.22 -11.35
CA ALA A 98 -8.81 -9.04 -10.97
C ALA A 98 -9.26 -10.41 -10.45
N ILE A 99 -10.24 -10.45 -9.55
CA ILE A 99 -10.79 -11.70 -9.01
C ILE A 99 -11.44 -12.54 -10.13
N ALA A 100 -12.15 -11.90 -11.07
CA ALA A 100 -12.71 -12.59 -12.22
C ALA A 100 -11.63 -13.25 -13.11
N GLU A 101 -10.47 -12.60 -13.27
CA GLU A 101 -9.33 -13.18 -14.00
C GLU A 101 -8.66 -14.32 -13.24
N PHE A 102 -8.53 -14.20 -11.91
CA PHE A 102 -7.81 -15.18 -11.10
C PHE A 102 -8.63 -16.43 -10.78
N GLY A 103 -9.96 -16.32 -10.83
CA GLY A 103 -10.90 -17.36 -10.42
C GLY A 103 -11.52 -17.07 -9.05
N ALA A 104 -12.64 -17.72 -8.74
CA ALA A 104 -13.39 -17.43 -7.51
C ALA A 104 -12.67 -17.98 -6.26
N ALA A 105 -12.03 -17.09 -5.49
CA ALA A 105 -11.53 -17.36 -4.15
C ALA A 105 -11.44 -16.06 -3.32
N ARG A 106 -12.57 -15.62 -2.79
CA ARG A 106 -12.64 -14.51 -1.84
C ARG A 106 -12.54 -15.05 -0.42
N SER A 107 -11.87 -14.31 0.45
CA SER A 107 -11.84 -14.61 1.88
C SER A 107 -12.01 -13.30 2.65
N ASP A 108 -12.60 -13.37 3.84
CA ASP A 108 -12.66 -12.21 4.72
C ASP A 108 -11.25 -11.82 5.16
N ALA A 109 -10.88 -10.54 4.96
CA ALA A 109 -9.55 -9.96 5.17
C ALA A 109 -9.08 -9.91 6.66
N GLY A 110 -9.44 -10.89 7.48
CA GLY A 110 -9.40 -10.80 8.95
C GLY A 110 -8.02 -10.86 9.61
N GLY A 111 -6.98 -11.36 8.93
CA GLY A 111 -5.69 -11.69 9.56
C GLY A 111 -4.54 -10.71 9.27
N VAL A 112 -4.34 -10.34 8.01
CA VAL A 112 -3.13 -9.65 7.51
C VAL A 112 -3.16 -8.13 7.75
N LEU A 113 -4.35 -7.60 8.08
CA LEU A 113 -4.61 -6.16 8.18
C LEU A 113 -4.06 -5.50 9.46
N GLN A 114 -3.49 -6.26 10.41
CA GLN A 114 -3.09 -5.70 11.71
C GLN A 114 -1.78 -4.89 11.69
N GLU A 115 -0.91 -5.08 10.69
CA GLU A 115 0.41 -4.42 10.66
C GLU A 115 0.53 -3.26 9.67
N LEU A 116 -0.46 -3.08 8.80
CA LEU A 116 -0.47 -2.02 7.79
C LEU A 116 -1.25 -0.81 8.28
N SER A 117 -0.84 0.38 7.88
CA SER A 117 -1.52 1.66 8.09
C SER A 117 -1.68 2.37 6.75
N LEU A 118 -2.79 3.10 6.59
CA LEU A 118 -3.08 3.90 5.40
C LEU A 118 -3.25 5.36 5.80
N GLU A 119 -2.28 6.20 5.43
CA GLU A 119 -2.23 7.59 5.87
C GLU A 119 -2.09 8.55 4.70
N THR A 120 -2.54 9.80 4.91
CA THR A 120 -2.45 10.86 3.90
C THR A 120 -1.35 11.84 4.29
N LEU A 121 -0.30 11.92 3.46
CA LEU A 121 0.82 12.85 3.64
C LEU A 121 0.80 13.92 2.56
N ARG A 122 1.03 15.17 2.93
CA ARG A 122 1.18 16.26 1.95
C ARG A 122 2.64 16.40 1.56
N VAL A 123 2.92 16.60 0.27
CA VAL A 123 4.26 16.90 -0.24
C VAL A 123 4.56 18.39 -0.04
N PRO A 124 5.54 18.76 0.82
CA PRO A 124 5.92 20.16 0.99
C PRO A 124 6.55 20.76 -0.27
N GLN A 125 6.47 22.09 -0.44
CA GLN A 125 7.02 22.76 -1.62
C GLN A 125 8.53 22.53 -1.83
N HIS A 126 9.28 22.36 -0.75
CA HIS A 126 10.73 22.11 -0.78
C HIS A 126 11.09 20.63 -0.50
N SER A 127 10.17 19.71 -0.77
CA SER A 127 10.40 18.29 -0.52
C SER A 127 11.47 17.71 -1.46
N PRO A 128 12.34 16.79 -0.99
CA PRO A 128 13.32 16.10 -1.84
C PRO A 128 12.69 15.21 -2.92
N VAL A 129 11.38 14.98 -2.88
CA VAL A 129 10.64 14.15 -3.84
C VAL A 129 10.05 14.93 -5.01
N THR A 130 9.94 16.26 -4.90
CA THR A 130 9.28 17.10 -5.90
C THR A 130 9.97 16.99 -7.25
N GLY A 131 9.19 16.73 -8.31
CA GLY A 131 9.65 16.59 -9.70
C GLY A 131 10.18 15.20 -10.06
N LYS A 132 10.33 14.28 -9.09
CA LYS A 132 10.77 12.91 -9.31
C LYS A 132 9.59 11.97 -9.53
N THR A 133 9.80 10.96 -10.35
CA THR A 133 8.84 9.87 -10.56
C THR A 133 8.85 8.86 -9.41
N LEU A 134 7.74 8.15 -9.20
CA LEU A 134 7.68 7.06 -8.23
C LEU A 134 8.74 5.98 -8.47
N LEU A 135 9.11 5.73 -9.73
CA LEU A 135 10.17 4.81 -10.12
C LEU A 135 11.55 5.31 -9.69
N GLU A 136 11.85 6.59 -9.92
CA GLU A 136 13.12 7.21 -9.49
C GLU A 136 13.28 7.23 -7.97
N LEU A 137 12.16 7.38 -7.25
CA LEU A 137 12.13 7.44 -5.79
C LEU A 137 12.27 6.07 -5.13
N ASP A 138 11.97 4.98 -5.86
CA ASP A 138 12.06 3.59 -5.40
C ASP A 138 11.50 3.38 -3.98
N LEU A 139 10.35 4.02 -3.70
CA LEU A 139 9.80 4.17 -2.34
C LEU A 139 9.55 2.84 -1.64
N LEU A 140 9.14 1.83 -2.42
CA LEU A 140 8.89 0.49 -1.93
C LEU A 140 10.16 -0.14 -1.36
N ARG A 141 11.28 -0.02 -2.07
CA ARG A 141 12.54 -0.67 -1.71
C ARG A 141 13.33 0.15 -0.68
N LEU A 142 13.35 1.47 -0.81
CA LEU A 142 14.14 2.34 0.06
C LEU A 142 13.45 2.63 1.41
N TRP A 143 12.12 2.74 1.41
CA TRP A 143 11.35 3.17 2.56
C TRP A 143 10.36 2.12 3.06
N GLY A 144 10.10 1.08 2.26
CA GLY A 144 9.09 0.07 2.59
C GLY A 144 7.66 0.59 2.46
N VAL A 145 7.44 1.73 1.79
CA VAL A 145 6.11 2.34 1.63
C VAL A 145 5.61 2.23 0.19
N GLN A 146 4.30 2.11 0.03
CA GLN A 146 3.62 2.12 -1.25
C GLN A 146 2.73 3.36 -1.37
N VAL A 147 2.81 4.06 -2.50
CA VAL A 147 1.84 5.11 -2.84
C VAL A 147 0.59 4.44 -3.40
N ALA A 148 -0.48 4.44 -2.61
CA ALA A 148 -1.79 3.91 -2.96
C ALA A 148 -2.60 4.88 -3.83
N GLY A 149 -2.37 6.18 -3.69
CA GLY A 149 -3.03 7.22 -4.46
C GLY A 149 -2.32 8.56 -4.39
N ILE A 150 -2.57 9.40 -5.40
CA ILE A 150 -2.10 10.79 -5.47
C ILE A 150 -3.32 11.68 -5.68
N GLN A 151 -3.48 12.70 -4.85
CA GLN A 151 -4.46 13.76 -5.07
C GLN A 151 -3.74 15.05 -5.43
N ARG A 152 -4.02 15.55 -6.63
CA ARG A 152 -3.45 16.77 -7.20
C ARG A 152 -4.56 17.69 -7.67
N GLN A 153 -4.58 18.92 -7.14
CA GLN A 153 -5.53 19.97 -7.57
C GLN A 153 -7.00 19.48 -7.59
N GLY A 154 -7.39 18.66 -6.60
CA GLY A 154 -8.74 18.10 -6.49
C GLY A 154 -9.02 16.86 -7.37
N LYS A 155 -8.09 16.45 -8.24
CA LYS A 155 -8.17 15.17 -8.97
C LYS A 155 -7.44 14.08 -8.20
N ARG A 156 -8.01 12.86 -8.22
CA ARG A 156 -7.43 11.69 -7.56
C ARG A 156 -6.95 10.69 -8.61
N ILE A 157 -5.75 10.18 -8.41
CA ILE A 157 -5.11 9.14 -9.20
C ILE A 157 -4.96 7.96 -8.25
N LEU A 158 -5.71 6.90 -8.47
CA LEU A 158 -5.58 5.66 -7.71
C LEU A 158 -4.54 4.77 -8.35
N THR A 159 -3.81 4.01 -7.52
CA THR A 159 -2.81 3.03 -7.97
C THR A 159 -1.83 3.63 -9.00
N PRO A 160 -1.10 4.71 -8.63
CA PRO A 160 -0.21 5.40 -9.54
C PRO A 160 0.90 4.47 -10.09
N SER A 161 1.31 4.76 -11.31
CA SER A 161 2.37 4.07 -12.02
C SER A 161 3.74 4.58 -11.61
N GLY A 162 4.78 3.81 -11.91
CA GLY A 162 6.17 4.25 -11.70
C GLY A 162 6.53 5.55 -12.41
N ASN A 163 5.81 5.93 -13.48
CA ASN A 163 6.09 7.13 -14.27
C ASN A 163 5.41 8.38 -13.71
N ASP A 164 4.51 8.24 -12.73
CA ASP A 164 3.83 9.38 -12.12
C ASP A 164 4.84 10.21 -11.31
N LYS A 165 4.95 11.49 -11.67
CA LYS A 165 5.80 12.47 -10.99
C LYS A 165 5.07 13.01 -9.77
N LEU A 166 5.78 13.14 -8.66
CA LEU A 166 5.28 13.85 -7.49
C LEU A 166 5.48 15.35 -7.67
N GLU A 167 4.45 16.13 -7.39
CA GLU A 167 4.46 17.58 -7.43
C GLU A 167 4.33 18.15 -6.01
N ALA A 168 4.79 19.39 -5.85
CA ALA A 168 4.53 20.14 -4.64
C ALA A 168 3.02 20.25 -4.40
N ASP A 169 2.61 20.21 -3.12
CA ASP A 169 1.22 20.27 -2.70
C ASP A 169 0.36 19.03 -3.06
N ASP A 170 0.96 18.00 -3.66
CA ASP A 170 0.30 16.70 -3.78
C ASP A 170 -0.05 16.16 -2.39
N THR A 171 -1.22 15.53 -2.29
CA THR A 171 -1.56 14.69 -1.14
C THR A 171 -1.39 13.24 -1.55
N LEU A 172 -0.47 12.55 -0.90
CA LEU A 172 -0.18 11.14 -1.15
C LEU A 172 -0.94 10.29 -0.16
N LEU A 173 -1.65 9.29 -0.65
CA LEU A 173 -2.17 8.21 0.17
C LEU A 173 -1.10 7.12 0.24
N ILE A 174 -0.52 6.93 1.42
CA ILE A 174 0.62 6.05 1.67
C ILE A 174 0.16 4.84 2.47
N LEU A 175 0.57 3.66 2.00
CA LEU A 175 0.40 2.38 2.67
C LEU A 175 1.76 1.88 3.18
N GLY A 176 1.83 1.51 4.45
CA GLY A 176 3.02 0.91 5.06
C GLY A 176 2.81 0.71 6.56
N THR A 177 3.84 0.27 7.28
CA THR A 177 3.76 0.28 8.75
C THR A 177 3.85 1.72 9.27
N THR A 178 3.30 1.99 10.46
CA THR A 178 3.39 3.33 11.09
C THR A 178 4.84 3.84 11.19
N ALA A 179 5.80 2.95 11.46
CA ALA A 179 7.21 3.31 11.52
C ALA A 179 7.75 3.75 10.14
N GLN A 180 7.38 3.04 9.06
CA GLN A 180 7.80 3.37 7.70
C GLN A 180 7.17 4.68 7.22
N ILE A 181 5.88 4.88 7.51
CA ILE A 181 5.15 6.12 7.16
C ILE A 181 5.79 7.32 7.86
N ASN A 182 6.04 7.24 9.17
CA ASN A 182 6.68 8.32 9.92
C ASN A 182 8.10 8.63 9.41
N ALA A 183 8.89 7.61 9.08
CA ALA A 183 10.22 7.80 8.52
C ALA A 183 10.17 8.50 7.16
N PHE A 184 9.23 8.08 6.30
CA PHE A 184 9.01 8.70 4.99
C PHE A 184 8.51 10.14 5.12
N GLU A 185 7.59 10.42 6.06
CA GLU A 185 7.10 11.78 6.34
C GLU A 185 8.25 12.71 6.79
N ALA A 186 9.13 12.23 7.68
CA ALA A 186 10.28 13.01 8.12
C ALA A 186 11.19 13.41 6.94
N TRP A 187 11.38 12.50 5.98
CA TRP A 187 12.13 12.76 4.75
C TRP A 187 11.43 13.73 3.80
N LEU A 188 10.09 13.59 3.64
CA LEU A 188 9.30 14.55 2.87
C LEU A 188 9.48 15.98 3.38
N ASN A 189 9.64 16.14 4.70
CA ASN A 189 9.85 17.41 5.38
C ASN A 189 11.32 17.89 5.40
N GLY A 190 12.23 17.20 4.71
CA GLY A 190 13.62 17.64 4.53
C GLY A 190 14.65 17.00 5.48
N SER A 191 14.26 15.99 6.27
CA SER A 191 15.23 15.17 7.00
C SER A 191 16.06 14.33 6.02
N PRO A 192 17.33 13.97 6.34
CA PRO A 192 18.13 13.11 5.47
C PRO A 192 17.55 11.70 5.35
N ALA A 193 17.80 11.03 4.21
CA ALA A 193 17.36 9.66 4.00
C ALA A 193 18.07 8.68 4.96
N PRO A 194 17.40 7.60 5.42
CA PRO A 194 18.04 6.58 6.24
C PRO A 194 19.21 5.97 5.45
N GLY A 195 20.40 5.96 6.06
CA GLY A 195 21.62 5.45 5.45
C GLY A 195 22.46 6.47 4.68
N ALA A 196 22.09 7.76 4.67
CA ALA A 196 22.96 8.84 4.19
C ALA A 196 23.89 9.32 5.31
N ASN A 197 24.96 8.57 5.58
CA ASN A 197 26.14 8.99 6.34
C ASN A 197 27.39 8.55 5.60
#